data_AF-A0A972AVF0-F1
#
_entry.id   AF-A0A972AVF0-F1
#
_cell.length_a   1.000
_cell.length_b   1.000
_cell.length_c   1.000
_cell.angle_alpha   90.00
_cell.angle_beta   90.00
_cell.angle_gamma   90.00
#
_symmetry.space_group_name_H-M   'P 1'
#
loop_
_entity.id
_entity.type
_entity.pdbx_description
1 polymer ?
#
loop_
_entity_poly.entity_id
_entity_poly.type
_entity_poly.pdbx_seq_one_letter_code
_entity_poly.pdbx_strand_id
1 'polypeptide(L)'
;ATSGASNDIEQATKLARTMVTRFKMSDEFDMTALETESNPYLGSDMSLACSAETAAKVDAEVVKIIKQQHEKAIGILNANKDKLEETAKVLLENETISKEQLMEILDGKVNSDAPAIN
;
A
#
# COMPACT_ATOMS: atom_id res chain seq x y z
N ALA A 1 0.08 -14.67 -8.19
CA ALA A 1 0.70 -13.90 -7.10
C ALA A 1 2.19 -14.13 -7.18
N THR A 2 2.98 -13.07 -7.35
CA THR A 2 4.44 -13.15 -7.41
C THR A 2 4.96 -12.96 -5.98
N SER A 3 5.88 -13.81 -5.54
CA SER A 3 6.43 -13.80 -4.16
C SER A 3 7.08 -12.46 -3.76
N GLY A 4 7.41 -11.60 -4.72
CA GLY A 4 8.00 -10.27 -4.48
C GLY A 4 7.08 -9.29 -3.74
N ALA A 5 5.75 -9.42 -3.84
CA ALA A 5 4.81 -8.50 -3.20
C ALA A 5 4.39 -8.91 -1.78
N SER A 6 4.94 -10.01 -1.23
CA SER A 6 4.52 -10.55 0.06
C SER A 6 4.67 -9.56 1.21
N ASN A 7 5.79 -8.82 1.23
CA ASN A 7 6.08 -7.84 2.27
C ASN A 7 5.10 -6.66 2.24
N ASP A 8 4.75 -6.16 1.04
CA ASP A 8 3.78 -5.06 0.89
C ASP A 8 2.39 -5.48 1.33
N ILE A 9 1.98 -6.71 1.00
CA ILE A 9 0.69 -7.28 1.42
C ILE A 9 0.63 -7.38 2.96
N GLU A 10 1.70 -7.87 3.60
CA GLU A 10 1.78 -7.98 5.05
C GLU A 10 1.70 -6.59 5.72
N GLN A 11 2.51 -5.63 5.25
CA GLN A 11 2.52 -4.27 5.79
C GLN A 11 1.18 -3.56 5.59
N ALA A 12 0.59 -3.66 4.40
CA ALA A 12 -0.72 -3.08 4.11
C ALA A 12 -1.81 -3.69 5.01
N THR A 13 -1.79 -5.01 5.19
CA THR A 13 -2.74 -5.72 6.06
C THR A 13 -2.59 -5.29 7.51
N LYS A 14 -1.36 -5.18 8.02
CA LYS A 14 -1.08 -4.71 9.38
C LYS A 14 -1.56 -3.27 9.60
N LEU A 15 -1.30 -2.39 8.62
CA LEU A 15 -1.76 -1.01 8.67
C LEU A 15 -3.29 -0.93 8.69
N ALA A 16 -3.96 -1.64 7.77
CA ALA A 16 -5.42 -1.69 7.70
C ALA A 16 -6.04 -2.24 8.99
N ARG A 17 -5.47 -3.30 9.58
CA ARG A 17 -5.92 -3.81 10.89
C ARG A 17 -5.80 -2.75 11.97
N THR A 18 -4.66 -2.06 12.05
CA THR A 18 -4.45 -0.96 12.99
C THR A 18 -5.47 0.18 12.79
N MET A 19 -5.82 0.49 11.53
CA MET A 19 -6.83 1.52 11.22
C MET A 19 -8.21 1.15 11.76
N VAL A 20 -8.60 -0.12 11.65
CA VAL A 20 -9.88 -0.63 12.15
C VAL A 20 -9.88 -0.71 13.67
N THR A 21 -8.82 -1.26 14.28
CA THR A 21 -8.82 -1.60 15.70
C THR A 21 -8.41 -0.45 16.62
N ARG A 22 -7.60 0.51 16.13
CA ARG A 22 -7.08 1.63 16.92
C ARG A 22 -7.57 2.99 16.47
N PHE A 23 -7.62 3.23 15.16
CA PHE A 23 -7.92 4.57 14.62
C PHE A 23 -9.41 4.83 14.38
N LYS A 24 -10.29 3.88 14.71
CA LYS A 24 -11.75 4.08 14.67
C LYS A 24 -12.23 4.50 13.26
N MET A 25 -11.61 3.92 12.22
CA MET A 25 -11.88 4.26 10.81
C MET A 25 -12.80 3.24 10.13
N SER A 26 -13.77 2.69 10.87
CA SER A 26 -14.82 1.81 10.37
C SER A 26 -16.18 2.30 10.84
N ASP A 27 -17.11 2.47 9.89
CA ASP A 27 -18.51 2.84 10.17
C ASP A 27 -19.20 1.84 11.12
N GLU A 28 -18.70 0.59 11.20
CA GLU A 28 -19.25 -0.48 12.02
C GLU A 28 -18.80 -0.43 13.49
N PHE A 29 -17.62 0.16 13.77
CA PHE A 29 -17.00 0.08 15.10
C PHE A 29 -16.88 1.42 15.87
N ASP A 30 -17.21 2.55 15.23
CA ASP A 30 -17.28 3.90 15.79
C ASP A 30 -16.26 4.15 16.93
N MET A 31 -16.68 4.59 18.12
CA MET A 31 -15.78 4.99 19.20
C MET A 31 -15.25 3.85 20.09
N THR A 32 -15.32 2.58 19.67
CA THR A 32 -14.86 1.45 20.49
C THR A 32 -13.37 1.15 20.31
N ALA A 33 -12.61 1.06 21.40
CA ALA A 33 -11.22 0.62 21.37
C ALA A 33 -11.18 -0.90 21.57
N LEU A 34 -10.82 -1.64 20.52
CA LEU A 34 -10.77 -3.11 20.53
C LEU A 34 -9.39 -3.66 20.89
N GLU A 35 -8.38 -2.79 20.91
CA GLU A 35 -7.01 -3.10 21.30
C GLU A 35 -6.54 -2.18 22.42
N THR A 36 -5.95 -2.77 23.46
CA THR A 36 -5.23 -2.05 24.51
C THR A 36 -3.74 -2.12 24.19
N GLU A 37 -3.03 -0.98 24.21
CA GLU A 37 -1.57 -1.01 24.05
C GLU A 37 -0.93 -1.78 25.21
N SER A 38 -0.34 -2.92 24.88
CA SER A 38 0.54 -3.67 25.78
C SER A 38 1.99 -3.29 25.48
N ASN A 39 2.74 -2.96 26.53
CA ASN A 39 4.09 -2.40 26.48
C ASN A 39 5.02 -3.22 25.54
N PRO A 40 5.63 -2.61 24.50
CA PRO A 40 6.49 -3.31 23.53
C PRO A 40 7.68 -4.05 24.16
N TYR A 41 8.09 -3.66 25.37
CA TYR A 41 9.21 -4.26 26.10
C TYR A 41 8.91 -5.60 26.76
N LEU A 42 7.63 -5.99 26.89
CA LEU A 42 7.23 -7.21 27.62
C LEU A 42 6.89 -8.40 26.71
N GLY A 43 7.24 -8.34 25.42
CA GLY A 43 7.02 -9.45 24.49
C GLY A 43 5.53 -9.68 24.22
N SER A 44 4.83 -8.61 23.88
CA SER A 44 3.38 -8.62 23.76
C SER A 44 2.95 -9.06 22.37
N ASP A 45 2.48 -10.31 22.25
CA ASP A 45 1.50 -10.63 21.23
C ASP A 45 0.29 -9.70 21.46
N MET A 46 -0.08 -8.95 20.42
CA MET A 46 -1.30 -8.14 20.44
C MET A 46 -2.50 -9.07 20.58
N SER A 47 -2.94 -9.32 21.81
CA SER A 47 -4.16 -10.07 22.06
C SER A 47 -5.36 -9.15 21.88
N LEU A 48 -6.17 -9.46 20.87
CA LEU A 48 -7.41 -8.75 20.59
C LEU A 48 -8.38 -9.02 21.76
N ALA A 49 -8.69 -8.00 22.55
CA ALA A 49 -9.59 -8.13 23.70
C ALA A 49 -11.07 -8.10 23.24
N CYS A 50 -11.44 -9.00 22.32
CA CYS A 50 -12.77 -9.02 21.73
C CYS A 50 -13.30 -10.44 21.50
N SER A 51 -14.61 -10.57 21.26
CA SER A 51 -15.22 -11.86 20.96
C SER A 51 -14.79 -12.37 19.57
N ALA A 52 -14.94 -13.67 19.31
CA ALA A 52 -14.69 -14.24 17.99
C ALA A 52 -15.56 -13.58 16.89
N GLU A 53 -16.78 -13.14 17.24
CA GLU A 53 -17.66 -12.41 16.33
C GLU A 53 -17.08 -11.03 15.97
N THR A 54 -16.59 -10.29 16.97
CA THR A 54 -15.94 -9.00 16.75
C THR A 54 -14.66 -9.15 15.93
N ALA A 55 -13.85 -10.17 16.20
CA ALA A 55 -12.64 -10.45 15.42
C ALA A 55 -12.96 -10.73 13.94
N ALA A 56 -14.00 -11.52 13.65
CA ALA A 56 -14.43 -11.80 12.29
C ALA A 56 -14.90 -10.54 11.54
N LYS A 57 -15.60 -9.64 12.23
CA LYS A 57 -16.02 -8.34 11.66
C LYS A 57 -14.81 -7.42 11.39
N VAL A 58 -13.82 -7.39 12.29
CA VAL A 58 -12.55 -6.68 12.05
C VAL A 58 -11.85 -7.21 10.79
N ASP A 59 -11.75 -8.53 10.65
CA ASP A 59 -11.12 -9.14 9.47
C ASP A 59 -11.86 -8.79 8.18
N ALA A 60 -13.20 -8.77 8.21
CA ALA A 60 -14.01 -8.37 7.06
C ALA A 60 -13.75 -6.91 6.63
N GLU A 61 -13.65 -5.99 7.60
CA GLU A 61 -13.38 -4.58 7.29
C GLU A 61 -11.95 -4.36 6.78
N VAL A 62 -10.97 -5.10 7.31
CA VAL A 62 -9.59 -5.09 6.79
C VAL A 62 -9.56 -5.50 5.32
N VAL A 63 -10.24 -6.60 4.97
CA VAL A 63 -10.33 -7.07 3.57
C VAL A 63 -10.99 -6.01 2.68
N LYS A 64 -12.06 -5.37 3.16
CA LYS A 64 -12.75 -4.30 2.43
C LYS A 64 -11.83 -3.10 2.16
N ILE A 65 -11.08 -2.63 3.15
CA ILE A 65 -10.11 -1.54 3.00
C ILE A 65 -9.05 -1.90 1.96
N ILE A 66 -8.43 -3.08 2.09
CA ILE A 66 -7.38 -3.52 1.18
C ILE A 66 -7.91 -3.61 -0.25
N LYS A 67 -9.10 -4.18 -0.44
CA LYS A 67 -9.73 -4.30 -1.76
C LYS A 67 -9.99 -2.93 -2.40
N GLN A 68 -10.57 -1.99 -1.64
CA GLN A 68 -10.84 -0.64 -2.13
C GLN A 68 -9.56 0.09 -2.54
N GLN A 69 -8.50 0.01 -1.74
CA GLN A 69 -7.23 0.68 -2.08
C GLN A 69 -6.52 -0.01 -3.25
N HIS A 70 -6.64 -1.35 -3.37
CA HIS A 70 -6.12 -2.08 -4.50
C HIS A 70 -6.81 -1.68 -5.81
N GLU A 71 -8.15 -1.61 -5.81
CA GLU A 71 -8.93 -1.14 -6.97
C GLU A 71 -8.57 0.30 -7.34
N LYS A 72 -8.43 1.19 -6.35
CA LYS A 72 -7.98 2.57 -6.57
C LYS A 72 -6.58 2.64 -7.20
N ALA A 73 -5.63 1.84 -6.70
CA ALA A 73 -4.28 1.78 -7.23
C ALA A 73 -4.28 1.31 -8.69
N ILE A 74 -5.04 0.26 -9.01
CA ILE A 74 -5.23 -0.21 -10.39
C ILE A 74 -5.83 0.90 -11.26
N GLY A 75 -6.82 1.63 -10.77
CA GLY A 75 -7.41 2.76 -11.49
C GLY A 75 -6.39 3.84 -11.83
N ILE A 76 -5.53 4.22 -10.88
CA ILE A 76 -4.47 5.21 -11.10
C ILE A 76 -3.45 4.72 -12.12
N LEU A 77 -3.01 3.46 -12.01
CA LEU A 77 -2.04 2.87 -12.94
C LEU A 77 -2.61 2.79 -14.35
N ASN A 78 -3.87 2.37 -14.50
CA ASN A 78 -4.55 2.31 -15.79
C ASN A 78 -4.72 3.70 -16.42
N ALA A 79 -5.04 4.71 -15.61
CA ALA A 79 -5.16 6.10 -16.09
C ALA A 79 -3.81 6.70 -16.54
N ASN A 80 -2.68 6.12 -16.11
CA ASN A 80 -1.33 6.56 -16.45
C ASN A 80 -0.53 5.46 -17.18
N LYS A 81 -1.23 4.59 -17.92
CA LYS A 81 -0.63 3.39 -18.52
C LYS A 81 0.56 3.71 -19.43
N ASP A 82 0.45 4.75 -20.25
CA ASP A 82 1.53 5.16 -21.16
C ASP A 82 2.82 5.52 -20.38
N LYS A 83 2.68 6.27 -19.29
CA LYS A 83 3.80 6.66 -18.41
C LYS A 83 4.39 5.45 -17.69
N LEU A 84 3.54 4.49 -17.30
CA LEU A 84 3.98 3.25 -16.66
C LEU A 84 4.81 2.40 -17.64
N GLU A 85 4.36 2.26 -18.89
CA GLU A 85 5.08 1.54 -19.94
C GLU A 85 6.41 2.21 -20.29
N GLU A 86 6.44 3.54 -20.39
CA GLU A 86 7.67 4.31 -20.64
C GLU A 86 8.68 4.14 -19.50
N THR A 87 8.23 4.28 -18.24
CA THR A 87 9.09 4.07 -17.06
C THR A 87 9.65 2.65 -17.03
N ALA A 88 8.81 1.64 -17.33
CA ALA A 88 9.23 0.25 -17.38
C ALA A 88 10.29 0.01 -18.47
N LYS A 89 10.16 0.65 -19.64
CA LYS A 89 11.16 0.56 -20.72
C LYS A 89 12.50 1.15 -20.29
N VAL A 90 12.51 2.35 -19.70
CA VAL A 90 13.74 3.00 -19.23
C VAL A 90 14.44 2.17 -18.16
N LEU A 91 13.68 1.59 -17.22
CA LEU A 91 14.21 0.70 -16.19
C LEU A 91 14.74 -0.62 -16.76
N LEU A 92 14.14 -1.14 -17.83
CA LEU A 92 14.64 -2.35 -18.49
C LEU A 92 15.99 -2.10 -19.18
N GLU A 93 16.21 -0.90 -19.71
CA GLU A 93 17.45 -0.52 -20.39
C GLU A 93 18.58 -0.14 -19.42
N ASN A 94 18.26 0.56 -18.32
CA ASN A 94 19.26 1.18 -17.44
C ASN A 94 19.33 0.56 -16.04
N GLU A 95 18.46 -0.41 -15.71
CA GLU A 95 18.25 -1.06 -14.39
C GLU A 95 17.82 -0.11 -13.25
N THR A 96 18.21 1.16 -13.31
CA THR A 96 17.92 2.21 -12.32
C THR A 96 17.49 3.49 -13.03
N ILE A 97 16.62 4.27 -12.39
CA ILE A 97 16.20 5.59 -12.85
C ILE A 97 16.31 6.60 -11.70
N SER A 98 16.79 7.80 -11.98
CA SER A 98 16.83 8.88 -10.99
C SER A 98 15.43 9.48 -10.79
N LYS A 99 15.25 10.22 -9.68
CA LYS A 99 14.00 10.94 -9.41
C LYS A 99 13.70 11.94 -10.54
N GLU A 100 14.70 12.69 -11.00
CA GLU A 100 14.57 13.72 -12.02
C GLU A 100 14.09 13.11 -13.34
N GLN A 101 14.71 12.01 -13.77
CA GLN A 101 14.33 11.26 -14.96
C GLN A 101 12.90 10.72 -14.88
N LEU A 102 12.51 10.18 -13.71
CA LEU A 102 11.13 9.73 -13.50
C LEU A 102 10.14 10.90 -13.59
N MET A 103 10.46 12.06 -13.01
CA MET A 103 9.60 13.24 -13.08
C MET A 103 9.45 13.75 -14.52
N GLU A 104 10.48 13.67 -15.35
CA GLU A 104 10.40 14.04 -16.78
C GLU A 104 9.37 13.18 -17.53
N ILE A 105 9.39 11.85 -17.31
CA ILE A 105 8.40 10.90 -17.85
C ILE A 105 7.00 11.25 -17.33
N LEU A 106 6.87 11.52 -16.03
CA LEU A 106 5.58 11.82 -15.41
C LEU A 106 4.98 13.16 -15.88
N ASP A 107 5.80 14.15 -16.17
CA ASP A 107 5.39 15.47 -16.69
C ASP A 107 5.12 15.46 -18.21
N GLY A 108 5.40 14.34 -18.90
CA GLY A 108 5.25 14.23 -20.35
C GLY A 108 6.27 15.04 -21.14
N LYS A 109 7.40 15.40 -20.51
CA LYS A 109 8.52 16.04 -21.20
C LYS A 109 9.32 14.97 -21.91
N VAL A 110 8.86 14.61 -23.10
CA VAL A 110 9.67 13.85 -24.05
C VAL A 110 10.83 14.76 -24.48
N ASN A 111 11.99 14.62 -23.82
CA ASN A 111 13.22 15.20 -24.33
C ASN A 111 13.62 14.37 -25.56
N SER A 112 13.35 14.90 -26.75
CA SER A 112 13.81 14.33 -28.02
C SER A 112 15.33 14.40 -28.20
N ASP A 113 16.11 15.02 -27.30
CA ASP A 113 17.53 15.28 -27.53
C ASP A 113 18.36 15.35 -26.23
N ALA A 114 18.40 14.30 -25.42
CA ALA A 114 19.41 14.17 -24.36
C ALA A 114 20.65 13.42 -24.93
N PRO A 115 21.85 14.03 -24.92
CA PRO A 115 23.02 13.42 -25.54
C PRO A 115 23.53 12.24 -24.72
N ALA A 116 24.09 11.25 -25.41
CA ALA A 116 24.74 10.08 -24.84
C ALA A 116 25.79 10.51 -23.80
N ILE A 117 25.64 10.02 -22.57
CA ILE A 117 26.63 10.19 -21.51
C ILE A 117 27.67 9.07 -21.72
N ASN A 118 28.92 9.48 -21.99
CA ASN A 118 30.12 8.64 -21.94
C ASN A 118 30.34 8.12 -20.51
#